data_AF-A0A2K8VH59-F1
#
_entry.id   AF-A0A2K8VH59-F1
#
_cell.length_a   1.000
_cell.length_b   1.000
_cell.length_c   1.000
_cell.angle_alpha   90.00
_cell.angle_beta   90.00
_cell.angle_gamma   90.00
#
_symmetry.space_group_name_H-M   'P 1'
#
loop_
_entity.id
_entity.type
_entity.pdbx_description
1 polymer ?
#
loop_
_entity_poly.entity_id
_entity_poly.type
_entity_poly.pdbx_seq_one_letter_code
_entity_poly.pdbx_strand_id
1 'polypeptide(L)'
;MAFILGFLVSCNKKTKPEKTENKLTEIPTWKADLDTILEKNNPKSLDLSEHQLFIDTTRNSETFKRLINWKPNRMDNDAISYQEKEIAKKHKPIKIDLKEFPRHWISLKKLNNEFVVYEPCDGNTTAFEINESSVLFFYQLEPDVDLMFDLRKMTENEISLELRTVPQKAKTEKTELTIKPTEFENVYLLTYSFGKWYVTPTEKVSEFDIVVNHCPKMKRMEFTRFDKN
;
A
#
# COMPACT_ATOMS: atom_id res chain seq x y z
N MET A 1 28.06 -7.63 -88.88
CA MET A 1 27.28 -8.82 -89.26
C MET A 1 27.18 -9.70 -88.02
N ALA A 2 26.02 -9.73 -87.36
CA ALA A 2 24.93 -10.70 -87.62
C ALA A 2 25.32 -12.09 -87.05
N PHE A 3 24.55 -12.81 -86.24
CA PHE A 3 23.11 -12.74 -85.91
C PHE A 3 22.81 -13.79 -84.81
N ILE A 4 21.74 -13.57 -84.01
CA ILE A 4 20.82 -14.52 -83.34
C ILE A 4 21.32 -15.23 -82.06
N LEU A 5 20.84 -14.84 -80.86
CA LEU A 5 19.55 -15.12 -80.19
C LEU A 5 19.39 -16.57 -79.68
N GLY A 6 19.28 -16.70 -78.35
CA GLY A 6 18.81 -17.89 -77.66
C GLY A 6 18.19 -17.51 -76.33
N PHE A 7 16.90 -17.17 -76.36
CA PHE A 7 16.07 -16.95 -75.17
C PHE A 7 15.87 -18.28 -74.44
N LEU A 8 16.16 -18.32 -73.14
CA LEU A 8 15.48 -19.22 -72.22
C LEU A 8 14.77 -18.39 -71.15
N VAL A 9 13.45 -18.41 -71.25
CA VAL A 9 12.49 -17.87 -70.29
C VAL A 9 12.61 -18.68 -69.01
N SER A 10 12.96 -18.02 -67.90
CA SER A 10 12.69 -18.54 -66.56
C SER A 10 11.66 -17.64 -65.90
N CYS A 11 10.49 -18.23 -65.62
CA CYS A 11 9.35 -17.61 -64.97
C CYS A 11 9.73 -17.13 -63.56
N ASN A 12 9.94 -15.83 -63.39
CA ASN A 12 10.02 -15.23 -62.06
C ASN A 12 8.59 -14.98 -61.55
N LYS A 13 7.99 -15.95 -60.85
CA LYS A 13 6.79 -15.72 -60.05
C LYS A 13 7.17 -14.72 -58.96
N LYS A 14 6.73 -13.47 -59.11
CA LYS A 14 6.76 -12.46 -58.04
C LYS A 14 5.91 -12.98 -56.88
N THR A 15 6.56 -13.54 -55.86
CA THR A 15 5.96 -13.73 -54.54
C THR A 15 5.60 -12.33 -54.04
N LYS A 16 4.30 -12.07 -53.87
CA LYS A 16 3.84 -10.88 -53.14
C LYS A 16 4.50 -10.91 -51.75
N PRO A 17 4.98 -9.77 -51.23
CA PRO A 17 5.37 -9.71 -49.83
C PRO A 17 4.10 -9.99 -49.01
N GLU A 18 4.14 -11.08 -48.27
CA GLU A 18 3.17 -11.42 -47.26
C GLU A 18 3.17 -10.24 -46.28
N LYS A 19 2.02 -9.55 -46.16
CA LYS A 19 1.84 -8.55 -45.12
C LYS A 19 2.00 -9.30 -43.81
N THR A 20 3.12 -9.08 -43.14
CA THR A 20 3.26 -9.45 -41.75
C THR A 20 2.22 -8.61 -41.01
N GLU A 21 1.09 -9.23 -40.69
CA GLU A 21 0.19 -8.70 -39.68
C GLU A 21 1.05 -8.52 -38.43
N ASN A 22 1.37 -7.27 -38.12
CA ASN A 22 1.79 -6.90 -36.78
C ASN A 22 0.62 -7.31 -35.88
N LYS A 23 0.71 -8.51 -35.33
CA LYS A 23 -0.13 -8.96 -34.24
C LYS A 23 0.10 -7.94 -33.13
N LEU A 24 -0.82 -6.99 -33.00
CA LEU A 24 -0.85 -6.06 -31.89
C LEU A 24 -0.73 -6.94 -30.66
N THR A 25 0.38 -6.81 -29.94
CA THR A 25 0.56 -7.56 -28.71
C THR A 25 -0.54 -7.05 -27.80
N GLU A 26 -1.59 -7.83 -27.59
CA GLU A 26 -2.68 -7.48 -26.68
C GLU A 26 -2.02 -7.23 -25.33
N ILE A 27 -1.92 -5.95 -24.97
CA ILE A 27 -1.47 -5.57 -23.64
C ILE A 27 -2.51 -6.17 -22.71
N PRO A 28 -2.14 -7.07 -21.80
CA PRO A 28 -3.09 -7.66 -20.89
C PRO A 28 -3.87 -6.56 -20.21
N THR A 29 -5.18 -6.72 -20.01
CA THR A 29 -6.05 -5.64 -19.54
C THR A 29 -5.50 -4.98 -18.27
N TRP A 30 -4.86 -5.74 -17.38
CA TRP A 30 -4.19 -5.25 -16.15
C TRP A 30 -2.96 -4.35 -16.38
N LYS A 31 -2.36 -4.34 -17.58
CA LYS A 31 -1.25 -3.48 -18.02
C LYS A 31 -1.67 -2.30 -18.91
N ALA A 32 -2.91 -2.29 -19.44
CA ALA A 32 -3.35 -1.19 -20.28
C ALA A 32 -3.35 0.11 -19.46
N ASP A 33 -2.70 1.16 -19.97
CA ASP A 33 -2.66 2.50 -19.37
C ASP A 33 -4.09 3.06 -19.28
N LEU A 34 -4.75 2.75 -18.17
CA LEU A 34 -5.93 3.45 -17.69
C LEU A 34 -5.46 4.78 -17.12
N ASP A 35 -6.31 5.80 -17.25
CA ASP A 35 -6.03 7.19 -16.90
C ASP A 35 -5.03 7.35 -15.74
N THR A 36 -3.82 7.81 -16.08
CA THR A 36 -2.73 7.97 -15.11
C THR A 36 -2.65 9.39 -14.55
N ILE A 37 -3.58 10.26 -14.94
CA ILE A 37 -3.64 11.63 -14.47
C ILE A 37 -4.42 11.66 -13.17
N LEU A 38 -3.73 12.00 -12.10
CA LEU A 38 -4.31 12.10 -10.78
C LEU A 38 -5.05 13.45 -10.67
N GLU A 39 -6.37 13.42 -10.76
CA GLU A 39 -7.20 14.62 -10.66
C GLU A 39 -7.97 14.69 -9.34
N LYS A 40 -8.15 15.90 -8.82
CA LYS A 40 -9.03 16.15 -7.67
C LYS A 40 -10.48 16.01 -8.12
N ASN A 41 -11.19 15.04 -7.56
CA ASN A 41 -12.56 14.75 -7.93
C ASN A 41 -13.43 14.44 -6.72
N ASN A 42 -14.71 14.79 -6.82
CA ASN A 42 -15.71 14.27 -5.91
C ASN A 42 -16.08 12.84 -6.37
N PRO A 43 -15.99 11.80 -5.52
CA PRO A 43 -16.35 10.43 -5.90
C PRO A 43 -17.74 10.30 -6.52
N LYS A 44 -18.69 11.17 -6.14
CA LYS A 44 -20.07 11.18 -6.68
C LYS A 44 -20.15 11.61 -8.14
N SER A 45 -19.10 12.22 -8.68
CA SER A 45 -19.01 12.68 -10.06
C SER A 45 -18.30 11.68 -10.97
N LEU A 46 -17.82 10.55 -10.43
CA LEU A 46 -17.06 9.53 -11.16
C LEU A 46 -17.93 8.33 -11.49
N ASP A 47 -17.62 7.65 -12.60
CA ASP A 47 -18.15 6.31 -12.88
C ASP A 47 -17.36 5.26 -12.10
N LEU A 48 -17.82 4.97 -10.88
CA LEU A 48 -17.24 3.96 -9.99
C LEU A 48 -17.60 2.52 -10.38
N SER A 49 -18.27 2.30 -11.53
CA SER A 49 -18.43 0.95 -12.09
C SER A 49 -17.19 0.48 -12.86
N GLU A 50 -16.28 1.41 -13.18
CA GLU A 50 -15.00 1.17 -13.82
C GLU A 50 -13.83 1.51 -12.88
N HIS A 51 -12.61 1.21 -13.33
CA HIS A 51 -11.40 1.64 -12.62
C HIS A 51 -11.29 3.18 -12.65
N GLN A 52 -10.94 3.77 -11.51
CA GLN A 52 -10.72 5.21 -11.35
C GLN A 52 -9.49 5.46 -10.48
N LEU A 53 -8.66 6.42 -10.86
CA LEU A 53 -7.53 6.92 -10.07
C LEU A 53 -7.71 8.41 -9.84
N PHE A 54 -7.90 8.84 -8.59
CA PHE A 54 -8.25 10.23 -8.29
C PHE A 54 -7.88 10.64 -6.86
N ILE A 55 -7.94 11.95 -6.59
CA ILE A 55 -7.81 12.51 -5.24
C ILE A 55 -9.19 12.86 -4.70
N ASP A 56 -9.59 12.21 -3.62
CA ASP A 56 -10.79 12.53 -2.87
C ASP A 56 -10.51 13.62 -1.82
N THR A 57 -11.24 14.72 -1.95
CA THR A 57 -11.16 15.88 -1.05
C THR A 57 -12.38 16.05 -0.15
N THR A 58 -13.38 15.18 -0.26
CA THR A 58 -14.74 15.43 0.25
C THR A 58 -14.91 15.18 1.75
N ARG A 59 -13.92 14.52 2.40
CA ARG A 59 -13.85 14.20 3.84
C ARG A 59 -15.08 13.48 4.42
N ASN A 60 -15.98 12.99 3.57
CA ASN A 60 -17.22 12.31 3.96
C ASN A 60 -17.67 11.25 2.95
N SER A 61 -16.81 10.92 1.99
CA SER A 61 -17.06 9.86 1.02
C SER A 61 -17.15 8.48 1.68
N GLU A 62 -17.66 7.51 0.93
CA GLU A 62 -17.64 6.10 1.38
C GLU A 62 -16.21 5.59 1.57
N THR A 63 -15.25 6.05 0.76
CA THR A 63 -13.83 5.75 0.96
C THR A 63 -13.33 6.29 2.30
N PHE A 64 -13.61 7.55 2.61
CA PHE A 64 -13.24 8.15 3.89
C PHE A 64 -13.87 7.40 5.07
N LYS A 65 -15.17 7.09 5.00
CA LYS A 65 -15.87 6.31 6.02
C LYS A 65 -15.27 4.91 6.18
N ARG A 66 -14.90 4.24 5.08
CA ARG A 66 -14.28 2.92 5.13
C ARG A 66 -12.94 2.97 5.83
N LEU A 67 -12.09 3.95 5.51
CA LEU A 67 -10.77 4.13 6.13
C LEU A 67 -10.88 4.29 7.66
N ILE A 68 -11.74 5.19 8.15
CA ILE A 68 -11.84 5.48 9.58
C ILE A 68 -12.57 4.39 10.38
N ASN A 69 -13.40 3.58 9.73
CA ASN A 69 -14.17 2.50 10.37
C ASN A 69 -13.61 1.11 10.05
N TRP A 70 -12.45 1.02 9.38
CA TRP A 70 -11.86 -0.25 9.01
C TRP A 70 -11.54 -1.08 10.25
N LYS A 71 -11.78 -2.39 10.15
CA LYS A 71 -11.47 -3.36 11.21
C LYS A 71 -10.96 -4.65 10.59
N PRO A 72 -10.05 -5.37 11.27
CA PRO A 72 -9.57 -6.66 10.79
C PRO A 72 -10.71 -7.65 10.64
N ASN A 73 -10.69 -8.41 9.55
CA ASN A 73 -11.66 -9.47 9.31
C ASN A 73 -11.29 -10.73 10.14
N ARG A 74 -12.12 -11.79 10.05
CA ARG A 74 -11.86 -13.02 10.80
C ARG A 74 -10.49 -13.65 10.48
N MET A 75 -10.10 -13.73 9.21
CA MET A 75 -8.82 -14.31 8.80
C MET A 75 -7.65 -13.49 9.34
N ASP A 76 -7.78 -12.16 9.34
CA ASP A 76 -6.77 -11.28 9.91
C ASP A 76 -6.60 -11.56 11.42
N ASN A 77 -7.71 -11.64 12.14
CA ASN A 77 -7.70 -11.94 13.58
C ASN A 77 -7.14 -13.33 13.90
N ASP A 78 -7.46 -14.34 13.08
CA ASP A 78 -6.93 -15.69 13.24
C ASP A 78 -5.40 -15.71 13.03
N ALA A 79 -4.89 -14.98 12.04
CA ALA A 79 -3.45 -14.85 11.77
C ALA A 79 -2.72 -14.12 12.90
N ILE A 80 -3.27 -13.00 13.39
CA ILE A 80 -2.76 -12.26 14.55
C ILE A 80 -2.70 -13.18 15.78
N SER A 81 -3.82 -13.84 16.12
CA SER A 81 -3.89 -14.70 17.30
C SER A 81 -2.89 -15.86 17.23
N TYR A 82 -2.68 -16.42 16.04
CA TYR A 82 -1.66 -17.45 15.84
C TYR A 82 -0.26 -16.92 16.15
N GLN A 83 0.13 -15.81 15.53
CA GLN A 83 1.46 -15.23 15.72
C GLN A 83 1.70 -14.77 17.17
N GLU A 84 0.72 -14.13 17.81
CA GLU A 84 0.81 -13.76 19.23
C GLU A 84 1.09 -14.98 20.11
N LYS A 85 0.39 -16.11 19.87
CA LYS A 85 0.62 -17.36 20.61
C LYS A 85 2.01 -17.92 20.36
N GLU A 86 2.52 -17.88 19.13
CA GLU A 86 3.87 -18.36 18.83
C GLU A 86 4.95 -17.54 19.55
N ILE A 87 4.82 -16.21 19.58
CA ILE A 87 5.74 -15.33 20.30
C ILE A 87 5.62 -15.58 21.83
N ALA A 88 4.39 -15.70 22.33
CA ALA A 88 4.09 -15.89 23.74
C ALA A 88 4.63 -17.20 24.34
N LYS A 89 4.92 -18.22 23.52
CA LYS A 89 5.56 -19.47 23.97
C LYS A 89 6.94 -19.24 24.60
N LYS A 90 7.65 -18.20 24.17
CA LYS A 90 9.01 -17.88 24.64
C LYS A 90 9.10 -16.56 25.37
N HIS A 91 8.24 -15.61 25.03
CA HIS A 91 8.31 -14.24 25.51
C HIS A 91 7.01 -13.84 26.18
N LYS A 92 7.06 -13.56 27.48
CA LYS A 92 5.89 -13.05 28.22
C LYS A 92 5.71 -11.56 27.89
N PRO A 93 4.56 -11.14 27.33
CA PRO A 93 4.31 -9.73 27.08
C PRO A 93 4.18 -8.96 28.39
N ILE A 94 4.61 -7.70 28.38
CA ILE A 94 4.22 -6.74 29.41
C ILE A 94 2.91 -6.05 29.02
N LYS A 95 2.20 -5.54 30.02
CA LYS A 95 1.07 -4.64 29.79
C LYS A 95 1.50 -3.21 30.08
N ILE A 96 1.18 -2.30 29.17
CA ILE A 96 1.47 -0.88 29.24
C ILE A 96 0.13 -0.13 29.24
N ASP A 97 -0.03 0.77 30.20
CA ASP A 97 -1.09 1.79 30.15
C ASP A 97 -0.66 2.89 29.18
N LEU A 98 -1.31 2.96 28.02
CA LEU A 98 -1.04 3.94 26.97
C LEU A 98 -1.55 5.34 27.30
N LYS A 99 -2.34 5.51 28.36
CA LYS A 99 -3.00 6.79 28.69
C LYS A 99 -3.75 7.34 27.47
N GLU A 100 -3.52 8.61 27.13
CA GLU A 100 -4.08 9.31 25.97
C GLU A 100 -3.24 9.17 24.69
N PHE A 101 -2.16 8.37 24.69
CA PHE A 101 -1.36 8.19 23.48
C PHE A 101 -2.21 7.52 22.38
N PRO A 102 -2.20 8.02 21.13
CA PRO A 102 -3.05 7.48 20.08
C PRO A 102 -2.76 6.00 19.81
N ARG A 103 -3.84 5.21 19.71
CA ARG A 103 -3.75 3.76 19.54
C ARG A 103 -3.76 3.34 18.08
N HIS A 104 -4.52 4.04 17.25
CA HIS A 104 -4.71 3.70 15.84
C HIS A 104 -4.01 4.71 14.96
N TRP A 105 -3.19 4.20 14.05
CA TRP A 105 -2.36 4.99 13.15
C TRP A 105 -2.55 4.51 11.73
N ILE A 106 -2.56 5.44 10.79
CA ILE A 106 -2.58 5.13 9.36
C ILE A 106 -1.35 5.71 8.67
N SER A 107 -0.82 4.97 7.71
CA SER A 107 0.32 5.43 6.93
C SER A 107 -0.07 6.53 5.95
N LEU A 108 0.87 7.45 5.74
CA LEU A 108 0.82 8.52 4.78
C LEU A 108 1.85 8.27 3.68
N LYS A 109 1.51 8.73 2.47
CA LYS A 109 2.44 8.87 1.35
C LYS A 109 2.70 10.34 1.11
N LYS A 110 3.86 10.63 0.52
CA LYS A 110 4.20 11.98 0.08
C LYS A 110 3.92 12.08 -1.42
N LEU A 111 3.24 13.15 -1.83
CA LEU A 111 2.86 13.42 -3.21
C LEU A 111 3.01 14.92 -3.46
N ASN A 112 3.90 15.31 -4.37
CA ASN A 112 4.15 16.73 -4.69
C ASN A 112 4.46 17.57 -3.44
N ASN A 113 5.26 17.01 -2.52
CA ASN A 113 5.59 17.56 -1.21
C ASN A 113 4.46 17.67 -0.17
N GLU A 114 3.26 17.20 -0.47
CA GLU A 114 2.14 17.12 0.48
C GLU A 114 1.96 15.69 0.99
N PHE A 115 1.35 15.54 2.17
CA PHE A 115 0.99 14.23 2.70
C PHE A 115 -0.43 13.85 2.30
N VAL A 116 -0.59 12.60 1.86
CA VAL A 116 -1.87 12.02 1.46
C VAL A 116 -2.02 10.62 2.04
N VAL A 117 -3.26 10.21 2.26
CA VAL A 117 -3.59 8.80 2.50
C VAL A 117 -3.69 8.10 1.15
N TYR A 118 -3.15 6.89 1.03
CA TYR A 118 -3.29 6.10 -0.20
C TYR A 118 -4.19 4.90 0.03
N GLU A 119 -5.38 4.91 -0.58
CA GLU A 119 -6.28 3.77 -0.62
C GLU A 119 -5.96 2.91 -1.85
N PRO A 120 -5.37 1.70 -1.66
CA PRO A 120 -4.96 0.86 -2.75
C PRO A 120 -6.13 0.18 -3.45
N CYS A 121 -5.84 -0.40 -4.61
CA CYS A 121 -6.78 -1.19 -5.39
C CYS A 121 -7.09 -2.54 -4.74
N ASP A 122 -6.10 -3.12 -4.10
CA ASP A 122 -6.21 -4.41 -3.41
C ASP A 122 -5.73 -4.29 -1.97
N GLY A 123 -6.42 -4.98 -1.06
CA GLY A 123 -6.10 -4.97 0.35
C GLY A 123 -6.39 -3.64 1.04
N ASN A 124 -5.52 -3.26 1.98
CA ASN A 124 -5.75 -2.15 2.89
C ASN A 124 -4.71 -1.02 2.75
N THR A 125 -5.10 0.20 3.07
CA THR A 125 -4.12 1.22 3.45
C THR A 125 -3.32 0.70 4.65
N THR A 126 -1.98 0.78 4.60
CA THR A 126 -1.15 0.30 5.72
C THR A 126 -1.48 1.07 7.00
N ALA A 127 -1.78 0.35 8.08
CA ALA A 127 -2.17 0.90 9.36
C ALA A 127 -1.49 0.15 10.51
N PHE A 128 -1.50 0.74 11.70
CA PHE A 128 -0.88 0.20 12.90
C PHE A 128 -1.81 0.40 14.08
N GLU A 129 -1.83 -0.57 14.99
CA GLU A 129 -2.57 -0.48 16.25
C GLU A 129 -1.65 -0.83 17.41
N ILE A 130 -1.57 0.08 18.38
CA ILE A 130 -0.83 -0.10 19.62
C ILE A 130 -1.85 -0.43 20.70
N ASN A 131 -1.84 -1.68 21.13
CA ASN A 131 -2.66 -2.17 22.23
C ASN A 131 -1.84 -2.23 23.52
N GLU A 132 -2.45 -2.69 24.62
CA GLU A 132 -1.76 -2.69 25.92
C GLU A 132 -0.56 -3.65 25.98
N SER A 133 -0.49 -4.66 25.11
CA SER A 133 0.53 -5.70 25.17
C SER A 133 1.16 -6.07 23.83
N SER A 134 0.70 -5.48 22.73
CA SER A 134 1.14 -5.82 21.39
C SER A 134 1.06 -4.61 20.47
N VAL A 135 1.87 -4.66 19.41
CA VAL A 135 1.73 -3.78 18.26
C VAL A 135 1.29 -4.63 17.08
N LEU A 136 0.16 -4.25 16.50
CA LEU A 136 -0.44 -4.84 15.33
C LEU A 136 -0.07 -4.01 14.12
N PHE A 137 0.32 -4.69 13.05
CA PHE A 137 0.68 -4.11 11.77
C PHE A 137 -0.32 -4.63 10.75
N PHE A 138 -1.06 -3.74 10.13
CA PHE A 138 -1.98 -4.09 9.05
C PHE A 138 -1.34 -3.62 7.75
N TYR A 139 -0.52 -4.46 7.13
CA TYR A 139 0.02 -4.15 5.81
C TYR A 139 -1.06 -4.25 4.74
N GLN A 140 -0.70 -3.95 3.49
CA GLN A 140 -1.66 -3.99 2.40
C GLN A 140 -2.37 -5.34 2.28
N LEU A 141 -1.65 -6.45 2.37
CA LEU A 141 -2.22 -7.78 2.12
C LEU A 141 -2.40 -8.64 3.37
N GLU A 142 -1.48 -8.53 4.33
CA GLU A 142 -1.43 -9.44 5.47
C GLU A 142 -1.17 -8.66 6.76
N PRO A 143 -1.85 -9.01 7.85
CA PRO A 143 -1.56 -8.47 9.15
C PRO A 143 -0.36 -9.17 9.78
N ASP A 144 0.16 -8.53 10.81
CA ASP A 144 1.32 -9.00 11.54
C ASP A 144 1.27 -8.45 12.98
N VAL A 145 1.96 -9.09 13.90
CA VAL A 145 1.92 -8.71 15.33
C VAL A 145 3.25 -8.98 16.01
N ASP A 146 3.61 -8.07 16.90
CA ASP A 146 4.71 -8.24 17.83
C ASP A 146 4.26 -7.94 19.27
N LEU A 147 4.84 -8.64 20.24
CA LEU A 147 4.51 -8.47 21.65
C LEU A 147 5.40 -7.41 22.31
N MET A 148 4.82 -6.57 23.15
CA MET A 148 5.55 -5.57 23.93
C MET A 148 6.40 -6.25 24.99
N PHE A 149 7.69 -5.90 25.02
CA PHE A 149 8.64 -6.40 25.99
C PHE A 149 9.12 -5.31 26.96
N ASP A 150 9.35 -4.10 26.46
CA ASP A 150 9.76 -2.97 27.28
C ASP A 150 9.22 -1.64 26.73
N LEU A 151 8.86 -0.72 27.63
CA LEU A 151 8.53 0.66 27.31
C LEU A 151 9.73 1.55 27.61
N ARG A 152 10.50 1.88 26.57
CA ARG A 152 11.71 2.70 26.72
C ARG A 152 11.40 4.17 26.92
N LYS A 153 10.35 4.67 26.28
CA LYS A 153 9.91 6.07 26.36
C LYS A 153 8.43 6.21 26.00
N MET A 154 7.72 7.09 26.71
CA MET A 154 6.40 7.54 26.33
C MET A 154 6.17 9.00 26.75
N THR A 155 5.63 9.78 25.83
CA THR A 155 5.09 11.13 26.06
C THR A 155 3.72 11.21 25.37
N GLU A 156 3.10 12.39 25.35
CA GLU A 156 1.84 12.60 24.63
C GLU A 156 1.95 12.27 23.13
N ASN A 157 3.12 12.54 22.51
CA ASN A 157 3.31 12.53 21.06
C ASN A 157 4.44 11.59 20.59
N GLU A 158 5.09 10.88 21.51
CA GLU A 158 6.20 9.97 21.18
C GLU A 158 6.12 8.70 22.01
N ILE A 159 6.37 7.56 21.38
CA ILE A 159 6.55 6.27 22.03
C ILE A 159 7.78 5.54 21.50
N SER A 160 8.46 4.81 22.37
CA SER A 160 9.55 3.90 22.02
C SER A 160 9.39 2.58 22.76
N LEU A 161 9.32 1.50 22.00
CA LEU A 161 9.03 0.16 22.48
C LEU A 161 10.16 -0.79 22.06
N GLU A 162 10.54 -1.66 22.98
CA GLU A 162 11.19 -2.93 22.62
C GLU A 162 10.10 -3.98 22.47
N LEU A 163 10.17 -4.73 21.38
CA LEU A 163 9.19 -5.74 21.02
C LEU A 163 9.84 -7.13 20.90
N ARG A 164 8.99 -8.15 20.91
CA ARG A 164 9.34 -9.54 20.62
C ARG A 164 8.56 -10.02 19.42
N THR A 165 9.28 -10.69 18.52
CA THR A 165 8.76 -11.14 17.24
C THR A 165 9.09 -12.60 16.99
N VAL A 166 8.56 -13.15 15.91
CA VAL A 166 8.85 -14.53 15.47
C VAL A 166 10.26 -14.63 14.85
N PRO A 167 10.94 -15.78 14.97
CA PRO A 167 12.33 -15.94 14.50
C PRO A 167 12.49 -15.79 12.98
N GLN A 168 11.40 -15.93 12.22
CA GLN A 168 11.36 -15.71 10.78
C GLN A 168 11.64 -14.25 10.40
N LYS A 169 11.29 -13.28 11.27
CA LYS A 169 11.58 -11.85 11.04
C LYS A 169 12.97 -11.46 11.55
N ALA A 170 13.31 -11.86 12.78
CA ALA A 170 14.61 -11.59 13.38
C ALA A 170 15.12 -12.81 14.16
N LYS A 171 16.36 -13.23 13.88
CA LYS A 171 16.99 -14.37 14.58
C LYS A 171 17.07 -14.18 16.09
N THR A 172 17.23 -12.94 16.56
CA THR A 172 17.27 -12.59 17.98
C THR A 172 15.87 -12.54 18.60
N GLU A 173 14.81 -12.61 17.78
CA GLU A 173 13.41 -12.38 18.16
C GLU A 173 13.18 -11.01 18.81
N LYS A 174 14.14 -10.08 18.70
CA LYS A 174 14.07 -8.71 19.21
C LYS A 174 13.91 -7.73 18.07
N THR A 175 13.05 -6.75 18.26
CA THR A 175 12.84 -5.63 17.35
C THR A 175 12.43 -4.40 18.15
N GLU A 176 12.45 -3.25 17.50
CA GLU A 176 12.19 -1.96 18.12
C GLU A 176 11.23 -1.16 17.25
N LEU A 177 10.35 -0.41 17.90
CA LEU A 177 9.43 0.51 17.27
C LEU A 177 9.48 1.86 17.97
N THR A 178 9.50 2.93 17.18
CA THR A 178 9.34 4.30 17.66
C THR A 178 8.34 5.06 16.82
N ILE A 179 7.51 5.88 17.44
CA ILE A 179 6.72 6.91 16.75
C ILE A 179 7.16 8.25 17.32
N LYS A 180 7.56 9.19 16.46
CA LYS A 180 8.04 10.52 16.87
C LYS A 180 7.38 11.61 16.01
N PRO A 181 7.11 12.80 16.55
CA PRO A 181 6.61 13.91 15.75
C PRO A 181 7.64 14.32 14.70
N THR A 182 7.16 14.82 13.56
CA THR A 182 7.97 15.47 12.53
C THR A 182 7.83 16.99 12.64
N GLU A 183 8.45 17.76 11.74
CA GLU A 183 8.18 19.19 11.61
C GLU A 183 6.78 19.53 11.08
N PHE A 184 6.05 18.55 10.53
CA PHE A 184 4.71 18.75 9.97
C PHE A 184 3.62 18.41 11.00
N GLU A 185 2.61 19.26 11.08
CA GLU A 185 1.49 19.09 12.00
C GLU A 185 0.75 17.77 11.74
N ASN A 186 0.45 17.04 12.82
CA ASN A 186 -0.23 15.73 12.80
C ASN A 186 0.46 14.65 11.96
N VAL A 187 1.73 14.85 11.56
CA VAL A 187 2.54 13.85 10.87
C VAL A 187 3.67 13.39 11.77
N TYR A 188 3.77 12.07 11.90
CA TYR A 188 4.73 11.39 12.74
C TYR A 188 5.56 10.42 11.90
N LEU A 189 6.78 10.13 12.33
CA LEU A 189 7.60 9.09 11.75
C LEU A 189 7.55 7.84 12.63
N LEU A 190 6.90 6.80 12.11
CA LEU A 190 7.01 5.45 12.65
C LEU A 190 8.27 4.80 12.07
N THR A 191 9.21 4.45 12.94
CA THR A 191 10.39 3.65 12.61
C THR A 191 10.27 2.31 13.31
N TYR A 192 10.34 1.25 12.53
CA TYR A 192 10.38 -0.13 12.98
C TYR A 192 11.59 -0.82 12.35
N SER A 193 12.09 -1.90 12.93
CA SER A 193 13.31 -2.53 12.41
C SER A 193 13.17 -3.04 10.96
N PHE A 194 11.93 -3.25 10.48
CA PHE A 194 11.65 -3.73 9.11
C PHE A 194 11.02 -2.67 8.20
N GLY A 195 10.90 -1.42 8.64
CA GLY A 195 10.38 -0.37 7.78
C GLY A 195 10.21 1.00 8.45
N LYS A 196 9.91 2.00 7.62
CA LYS A 196 9.65 3.37 8.04
C LYS A 196 8.43 3.92 7.32
N TRP A 197 7.57 4.59 8.06
CA TRP A 197 6.35 5.18 7.53
C TRP A 197 6.12 6.55 8.15
N TYR A 198 5.74 7.52 7.32
CA TYR A 198 4.99 8.65 7.83
C TYR A 198 3.61 8.14 8.22
N VAL A 199 3.13 8.56 9.39
CA VAL A 199 1.85 8.14 9.94
C VAL A 199 1.13 9.31 10.57
N THR A 200 -0.19 9.19 10.67
CA THR A 200 -1.05 10.09 11.43
C THR A 200 -1.98 9.26 12.31
N PRO A 201 -2.41 9.76 13.48
CA PRO A 201 -3.52 9.15 14.21
C PRO A 201 -4.77 9.08 13.32
N THR A 202 -5.55 8.00 13.43
CA THR A 202 -6.72 7.77 12.57
C THR A 202 -7.77 8.88 12.69
N GLU A 203 -7.93 9.48 13.87
CA GLU A 203 -8.81 10.62 14.13
C GLU A 203 -8.42 11.90 13.37
N LYS A 204 -7.17 11.97 12.89
CA LYS A 204 -6.64 13.09 12.12
C LYS A 204 -6.67 12.88 10.60
N VAL A 205 -7.17 11.74 10.12
CA VAL A 205 -7.26 11.42 8.68
C VAL A 205 -8.04 12.46 7.89
N SER A 206 -9.02 13.13 8.51
CA SER A 206 -9.79 14.21 7.87
C SER A 206 -8.96 15.43 7.47
N GLU A 207 -7.72 15.54 7.91
CA GLU A 207 -6.82 16.63 7.55
C GLU A 207 -6.10 16.35 6.21
N PHE A 208 -6.08 15.10 5.74
CA PHE A 208 -5.33 14.66 4.56
C PHE A 208 -6.24 14.35 3.37
N ASP A 209 -5.77 14.69 2.17
CA ASP A 209 -6.38 14.21 0.92
C ASP A 209 -6.16 12.70 0.76
N ILE A 210 -7.10 12.01 0.10
CA ILE A 210 -6.99 10.56 -0.13
C ILE A 210 -6.76 10.32 -1.62
N VAL A 211 -5.64 9.71 -1.98
CA VAL A 211 -5.44 9.14 -3.32
C VAL A 211 -6.12 7.78 -3.36
N VAL A 212 -7.09 7.63 -4.25
CA VAL A 212 -7.92 6.43 -4.38
C VAL A 212 -7.58 5.71 -5.67
N ASN A 213 -7.19 4.45 -5.57
CA ASN A 213 -7.05 3.55 -6.71
C ASN A 213 -8.24 2.58 -6.75
N HIS A 214 -9.39 3.03 -7.26
CA HIS A 214 -10.65 2.30 -7.19
C HIS A 214 -10.74 1.18 -8.24
N CYS A 215 -10.93 -0.06 -7.81
CA CYS A 215 -10.92 -1.25 -8.67
C CYS A 215 -12.14 -2.16 -8.44
N PRO A 216 -13.31 -1.88 -9.03
CA PRO A 216 -14.55 -2.59 -8.70
C PRO A 216 -14.65 -4.00 -9.29
N LYS A 217 -13.95 -4.28 -10.40
CA LYS A 217 -14.10 -5.54 -11.17
C LYS A 217 -12.88 -6.45 -11.09
N MET A 218 -11.68 -5.87 -11.20
CA MET A 218 -10.43 -6.63 -11.21
C MET A 218 -9.29 -5.77 -10.69
N LYS A 219 -8.30 -6.45 -10.10
CA LYS A 219 -7.07 -5.82 -9.64
C LYS A 219 -6.36 -5.12 -10.80
N ARG A 220 -5.91 -3.90 -10.52
CA ARG A 220 -5.07 -3.06 -11.37
C ARG A 220 -3.74 -2.82 -10.68
N MET A 221 -2.77 -2.29 -11.44
CA MET A 221 -1.50 -1.89 -10.85
C MET A 221 -1.73 -0.78 -9.83
N GLU A 222 -0.94 -0.82 -8.75
CA GLU A 222 -0.95 0.23 -7.75
C GLU A 222 -0.31 1.52 -8.28
N PHE A 223 -0.77 2.66 -7.76
CA PHE A 223 -0.15 3.93 -8.05
C PHE A 223 1.24 4.02 -7.39
N THR A 224 2.27 4.28 -8.19
CA THR A 224 3.68 4.26 -7.76
C THR A 224 4.40 5.60 -7.86
N ARG A 225 3.74 6.65 -8.38
CA ARG A 225 4.35 7.97 -8.59
C ARG A 225 4.32 8.87 -7.34
N PHE A 226 4.42 8.26 -6.15
CA PHE A 226 4.63 8.98 -4.90
C PHE A 226 6.06 9.49 -4.81
N ASP A 227 6.27 10.56 -4.05
CA ASP A 227 7.60 11.07 -3.74
C ASP A 227 8.37 10.02 -2.92
N LYS A 228 9.70 10.00 -3.07
CA LYS A 228 10.55 9.13 -2.26
C LYS A 228 10.59 9.68 -0.82
N ASN A 229 10.43 8.76 0.13
CA ASN A 229 10.60 9.04 1.56
C ASN A 229 12.04 9.36 1.93
#